data_AF-A0A2N6FJN6-F1
#
_entry.id   AF-A0A2N6FJN6-F1
#
_cell.length_a   1.000
_cell.length_b   1.000
_cell.length_c   1.000
_cell.angle_alpha   90.00
_cell.angle_beta   90.00
_cell.angle_gamma   90.00
#
_symmetry.space_group_name_H-M   'P 1'
#
loop_
_entity.id
_entity.type
_entity.pdbx_description
1 polymer ?
#
loop_
_entity_poly.entity_id
_entity_poly.type
_entity_poly.pdbx_seq_one_letter_code
_entity_poly.pdbx_strand_id
1 'polypeptide(L)'
;MVQDIKKSFGIALWFIFLTFPFVVVKVNTLKDVVEWRWMNMLWVGIGSFALSFVWRWAMERKASQAKSDDAESDTQAASLTERLFSEPKVYRPLIIIAAVFFLVFPLLFNISQVNIMVLALIFVVLGLGLNINVGLAGMLDLGYVAFFAIGAYTYGILNSKFGVGFWPALPIGGLVATIFGILLGFPILRLRGDYLAIVTLGFATIAHVVILNGEGLFGGAKGIANISRPGFFGIEMGIDAVTTYIYYLMIALVVFTIFITNRLKDSRIGRAWMALREDEIACVAMGIDMARTKLSAYAFGAFWAGVVGVIFAARNTYLHPNSFTFMESAIVLSIVVLGGMGSIVGVIIAALVMILMPEYLRAVADYRMLAFGAVMVLMMIFRPQGLIANVRRSYEYNPDDSATEGGPS
;
A
#
# COMPACT_ATOMS: atom_id res chain seq x y z
N MET A 1 7.93 36.67 -5.83
CA MET A 1 7.70 37.25 -4.47
C MET A 1 6.52 38.23 -4.39
N VAL A 2 6.54 39.42 -5.00
CA VAL A 2 5.40 40.38 -4.88
C VAL A 2 4.11 39.86 -5.55
N GLN A 3 4.23 39.16 -6.68
CA GLN A 3 3.09 38.50 -7.33
C GLN A 3 2.53 37.34 -6.49
N ASP A 4 3.37 36.65 -5.72
CA ASP A 4 2.97 35.52 -4.87
C ASP A 4 2.22 35.98 -3.64
N ILE A 5 2.66 37.08 -3.03
CA ILE A 5 1.95 37.71 -1.91
C ILE A 5 0.54 38.13 -2.37
N LYS A 6 0.40 38.77 -3.55
CA LYS A 6 -0.91 39.17 -4.08
C LYS A 6 -1.84 37.99 -4.32
N LYS A 7 -1.32 36.90 -4.90
CA LYS A 7 -2.13 35.71 -5.18
C LYS A 7 -2.45 34.90 -3.91
N SER A 8 -1.54 34.82 -2.94
CA SER A 8 -1.80 34.21 -1.63
C SER A 8 -2.83 35.00 -0.82
N PHE A 9 -2.79 36.33 -0.92
CA PHE A 9 -3.82 37.17 -0.32
C PHE A 9 -5.20 36.93 -0.94
N GLY A 10 -5.27 36.82 -2.27
CA GLY A 10 -6.52 36.47 -2.98
C GLY A 10 -7.09 35.11 -2.54
N ILE A 11 -6.25 34.10 -2.37
CA ILE A 11 -6.67 32.77 -1.91
C ILE A 11 -7.16 32.83 -0.46
N ALA A 12 -6.48 33.57 0.41
CA ALA A 12 -6.87 33.72 1.81
C ALA A 12 -8.26 34.37 1.95
N LEU A 13 -8.52 35.39 1.14
CA LEU A 13 -9.80 36.11 1.11
C LEU A 13 -10.93 35.21 0.59
N TRP A 14 -10.64 34.38 -0.41
CA TRP A 14 -11.59 33.40 -0.93
C TRP A 14 -11.87 32.28 0.09
N PHE A 15 -10.86 31.83 0.83
CA PHE A 15 -11.00 30.82 1.89
C PHE A 15 -11.80 31.34 3.09
N ILE A 16 -11.59 32.61 3.48
CA ILE A 16 -12.42 33.29 4.48
C ILE A 16 -13.88 33.27 4.05
N PHE A 17 -14.16 33.63 2.79
CA PHE A 17 -15.52 33.65 2.27
C PHE A 17 -16.18 32.26 2.30
N LEU A 18 -15.45 31.23 1.85
CA LEU A 18 -15.99 29.86 1.77
C LEU A 18 -16.25 29.23 3.15
N THR A 19 -15.40 29.53 4.14
CA THR A 19 -15.50 28.95 5.49
C THR A 19 -16.36 29.77 6.45
N PHE A 20 -16.76 30.98 6.06
CA PHE A 20 -17.59 31.91 6.84
C PHE A 20 -18.81 31.24 7.51
N PRO A 21 -19.71 30.54 6.79
CA PRO A 21 -20.92 29.98 7.38
C PRO A 21 -20.66 28.86 8.40
N PHE A 22 -19.50 28.21 8.34
CA PHE A 22 -19.16 27.09 9.23
C PHE A 22 -18.36 27.52 10.46
N VAL A 23 -17.47 28.48 10.28
CA VAL A 23 -16.45 28.82 11.26
C VAL A 23 -16.81 30.07 12.07
N VAL A 24 -17.56 30.99 11.45
CA VAL A 24 -17.92 32.29 12.05
C VAL A 24 -19.32 32.25 12.63
N VAL A 25 -20.26 31.54 12.00
CA VAL A 25 -21.65 31.44 12.45
C VAL A 25 -21.82 30.21 13.32
N LYS A 26 -22.16 30.38 14.60
CA LYS A 26 -22.52 29.27 15.50
C LYS A 26 -23.93 29.52 16.05
N VAL A 27 -24.86 28.63 15.75
CA VAL A 27 -26.22 28.70 16.31
C VAL A 27 -26.22 27.98 17.65
N ASN A 28 -26.57 28.70 18.73
CA ASN A 28 -26.71 28.13 20.06
C ASN A 28 -28.17 27.77 20.31
N THR A 29 -28.53 26.50 20.08
CA THR A 29 -29.90 25.97 20.16
C THR A 29 -30.47 25.91 21.58
N LEU A 30 -29.65 26.14 22.61
CA LEU A 30 -30.11 26.19 24.01
C LEU A 30 -30.59 27.59 24.42
N LYS A 31 -30.21 28.62 23.67
CA LYS A 31 -30.53 30.03 23.96
C LYS A 31 -31.17 30.74 22.78
N ASP A 32 -31.45 30.04 21.67
CA ASP A 32 -31.97 30.59 20.41
C ASP A 32 -31.24 31.85 19.90
N VAL A 33 -29.93 31.91 20.12
CA VAL A 33 -29.07 33.04 19.67
C VAL A 33 -27.98 32.57 18.72
N VAL A 34 -27.65 33.44 17.77
CA VAL A 34 -26.51 33.25 16.86
C VAL A 34 -25.27 33.89 17.48
N GLU A 35 -24.30 33.08 17.86
CA GLU A 35 -23.00 33.50 18.36
C GLU A 35 -22.04 33.74 17.19
N TRP A 36 -21.61 34.99 17.02
CA TRP A 36 -20.68 35.39 15.96
C TRP A 36 -19.23 35.27 16.43
N ARG A 37 -18.47 34.35 15.83
CA ARG A 37 -17.07 34.04 16.17
C ARG A 37 -16.09 34.75 15.23
N TRP A 38 -16.14 36.08 15.18
CA TRP A 38 -15.31 36.90 14.29
C TRP A 38 -13.80 36.63 14.40
N MET A 39 -13.33 36.28 15.60
CA MET A 39 -11.92 35.94 15.82
C MET A 39 -11.45 34.76 14.96
N ASN A 40 -12.33 33.77 14.72
CA ASN A 40 -11.97 32.62 13.89
C ASN A 40 -11.76 32.98 12.42
N MET A 41 -12.45 34.02 11.93
CA MET A 41 -12.24 34.53 10.57
C MET A 41 -10.81 35.01 10.37
N LEU A 42 -10.27 35.74 11.35
CA LEU A 42 -8.90 36.24 11.31
C LEU A 42 -7.90 35.08 11.34
N TRP A 43 -8.13 34.07 12.18
CA TRP A 43 -7.30 32.86 12.21
C TRP A 43 -7.30 32.11 10.89
N VAL A 44 -8.46 31.96 10.23
CA VAL A 44 -8.55 31.34 8.90
C VAL A 44 -7.83 32.17 7.85
N GLY A 45 -7.96 33.49 7.87
CA GLY A 45 -7.27 34.40 6.95
C GLY A 45 -5.75 34.32 7.06
N ILE A 46 -5.23 34.42 8.28
CA ILE A 46 -3.79 34.35 8.55
C ILE A 46 -3.25 32.96 8.23
N GLY A 47 -3.96 31.90 8.65
CA GLY A 47 -3.57 30.51 8.42
C GLY A 47 -3.53 30.16 6.93
N SER A 48 -4.58 30.51 6.17
CA SER A 48 -4.64 30.25 4.73
C SER A 48 -3.63 31.09 3.93
N PHE A 49 -3.36 32.34 4.33
CA PHE A 49 -2.31 33.16 3.74
C PHE A 49 -0.91 32.56 3.96
N ALA A 50 -0.58 32.19 5.20
CA ALA A 50 0.69 31.57 5.55
C ALA A 50 0.90 30.23 4.83
N LEU A 51 -0.12 29.38 4.81
CA LEU A 51 -0.12 28.12 4.05
C LEU A 51 0.09 28.38 2.56
N SER A 52 -0.65 29.32 1.97
CA SER A 52 -0.52 29.65 0.54
C SER A 52 0.85 30.25 0.19
N PHE A 53 1.44 31.03 1.10
CA PHE A 53 2.75 31.63 0.89
C PHE A 53 3.86 30.58 0.97
N VAL A 54 3.85 29.74 2.00
CA VAL A 54 4.78 28.60 2.14
C VAL A 54 4.61 27.63 0.96
N TRP A 55 3.37 27.40 0.53
CA TRP A 55 3.03 26.58 -0.63
C TRP A 55 3.68 27.08 -1.92
N ARG A 56 3.52 28.36 -2.22
CA ARG A 56 4.09 28.98 -3.43
C ARG A 56 5.61 28.99 -3.37
N TRP A 57 6.18 29.34 -2.23
CA TRP A 57 7.62 29.33 -2.04
C TRP A 57 8.22 27.93 -2.28
N ALA A 58 7.55 26.88 -1.79
CA ALA A 58 7.98 25.50 -2.02
C ALA A 58 7.81 25.08 -3.49
N MET A 59 6.73 25.48 -4.15
CA MET A 59 6.48 25.20 -5.57
C MET A 59 7.41 25.97 -6.51
N GLU A 60 7.76 27.22 -6.20
CA GLU A 60 8.74 28.00 -6.96
C GLU A 60 10.13 27.37 -6.86
N ARG A 61 10.53 26.89 -5.68
CA ARG A 61 11.78 26.12 -5.52
C ARG A 61 11.76 24.84 -6.35
N LYS A 62 10.65 24.12 -6.40
CA LYS A 62 10.49 22.92 -7.22
C LYS A 62 10.51 23.22 -8.71
N ALA A 63 9.84 24.29 -9.16
CA ALA A 63 9.87 24.73 -10.55
C ALA A 63 11.28 25.19 -10.97
N SER A 64 12.03 25.78 -10.04
CA SER A 64 13.43 26.16 -10.27
C SER A 64 14.35 24.93 -10.34
N GLN A 65 14.10 23.91 -9.50
CA GLN A 65 14.82 22.63 -9.55
C GLN A 65 14.47 21.79 -10.78
N ALA A 66 13.20 21.75 -11.21
CA ALA A 66 12.80 21.05 -12.43
C ALA A 66 13.43 21.68 -13.69
N LYS A 67 13.63 23.01 -13.70
CA LYS A 67 14.32 23.71 -14.78
C LYS A 67 15.83 23.52 -14.78
N SER A 68 16.45 23.20 -13.63
CA SER A 68 17.85 22.80 -13.56
C SER A 68 18.03 21.33 -13.96
N ASP A 69 17.09 20.44 -13.60
CA ASP A 69 17.13 19.01 -13.95
C ASP A 69 17.02 18.76 -15.47
N ASP A 70 16.24 19.57 -16.21
CA ASP A 70 16.16 19.49 -17.68
C ASP A 70 17.44 19.99 -18.39
N ALA A 71 18.24 20.85 -17.76
CA ALA A 71 19.47 21.43 -18.31
C ALA A 71 20.75 20.68 -17.90
N GLU A 72 20.71 19.88 -16.83
CA GLU A 72 21.82 19.06 -16.30
C GLU A 72 21.64 17.56 -16.59
N SER A 73 20.81 17.20 -17.57
CA SER A 73 20.51 15.82 -17.98
C SER A 73 21.70 15.04 -18.56
N ASP A 74 22.93 15.54 -18.43
CA ASP A 74 24.12 14.86 -18.93
C ASP A 74 25.31 14.74 -17.96
N THR A 75 25.23 15.11 -16.65
CA THR A 75 26.32 14.62 -15.76
C THR A 75 26.13 14.50 -14.24
N GLN A 76 25.49 15.37 -13.45
CA GLN A 76 25.85 15.37 -12.01
C GLN A 76 24.81 15.91 -11.02
N ALA A 77 23.73 15.17 -10.75
CA ALA A 77 22.98 15.32 -9.50
C ALA A 77 22.22 14.05 -9.07
N ALA A 78 22.91 12.90 -8.99
CA ALA A 78 22.35 11.75 -8.28
C ALA A 78 22.03 12.16 -6.83
N SER A 79 20.75 12.14 -6.48
CA SER A 79 20.24 12.48 -5.15
C SER A 79 20.97 11.64 -4.09
N LEU A 80 21.15 12.16 -2.86
CA LEU A 80 21.77 11.41 -1.76
C LEU A 80 21.15 10.01 -1.58
N THR A 81 19.86 9.87 -1.88
CA THR A 81 19.13 8.60 -1.94
C THR A 81 19.61 7.67 -3.06
N GLU A 82 19.84 8.16 -4.27
CA GLU A 82 20.36 7.34 -5.38
C GLU A 82 21.80 6.91 -5.14
N ARG A 83 22.66 7.76 -4.57
CA ARG A 83 24.04 7.37 -4.20
C ARG A 83 24.07 6.31 -3.10
N LEU A 84 23.18 6.38 -2.10
CA LEU A 84 23.08 5.38 -1.04
C LEU A 84 22.64 4.00 -1.56
N PHE A 85 21.80 3.99 -2.60
CA PHE A 85 21.25 2.76 -3.20
C PHE A 85 22.03 2.24 -4.42
N SER A 86 22.91 3.04 -5.03
CA SER A 86 23.67 2.66 -6.24
C SER A 86 25.04 2.07 -5.94
N GLU A 87 25.70 2.46 -4.84
CA GLU A 87 27.03 1.93 -4.52
C GLU A 87 26.97 0.57 -3.80
N PRO A 88 27.56 -0.51 -4.38
CA PRO A 88 27.54 -1.84 -3.78
C PRO A 88 28.25 -1.97 -2.45
N LYS A 89 29.13 -1.02 -2.13
CA LYS A 89 29.84 -0.98 -0.85
C LYS A 89 29.01 -0.37 0.27
N VAL A 90 27.98 0.42 -0.04
CA VAL A 90 27.14 1.12 0.96
C VAL A 90 25.79 0.41 1.16
N TYR A 91 25.13 -0.07 0.09
CA TYR A 91 23.83 -0.72 0.24
C TYR A 91 23.94 -2.09 0.96
N ARG A 92 25.01 -2.87 0.73
CA ARG A 92 25.20 -4.20 1.33
C ARG A 92 25.29 -4.16 2.87
N PRO A 93 26.16 -3.34 3.49
CA PRO A 93 26.19 -3.24 4.95
C PRO A 93 24.88 -2.67 5.51
N LEU A 94 24.23 -1.74 4.82
CA LEU A 94 22.95 -1.19 5.25
C LEU A 94 21.82 -2.23 5.29
N ILE A 95 21.74 -3.11 4.29
CA ILE A 95 20.80 -4.25 4.29
C ILE A 95 21.13 -5.23 5.42
N ILE A 96 22.41 -5.52 5.66
CA ILE A 96 22.82 -6.41 6.76
C ILE A 96 22.44 -5.82 8.11
N ILE A 97 22.69 -4.53 8.33
CA ILE A 97 22.32 -3.82 9.57
C ILE A 97 20.80 -3.86 9.76
N ALA A 98 20.02 -3.58 8.70
CA ALA A 98 18.57 -3.67 8.76
C ALA A 98 18.10 -5.10 9.08
N ALA A 99 18.66 -6.11 8.42
CA ALA A 99 18.32 -7.51 8.66
C ALA A 99 18.63 -7.94 10.11
N VAL A 100 19.80 -7.57 10.63
CA VAL A 100 20.19 -7.81 12.02
C VAL A 100 19.23 -7.09 12.99
N PHE A 101 18.88 -5.84 12.71
CA PHE A 101 17.91 -5.09 13.52
C PHE A 101 16.56 -5.80 13.59
N PHE A 102 15.99 -6.21 12.47
CA PHE A 102 14.73 -6.96 12.45
C PHE A 102 14.85 -8.32 13.16
N LEU A 103 15.97 -9.02 13.03
CA LEU A 103 16.15 -10.32 13.67
C LEU A 103 16.26 -10.22 15.20
N VAL A 104 16.91 -9.17 15.69
CA VAL A 104 17.14 -8.92 17.13
C VAL A 104 15.99 -8.12 17.78
N PHE A 105 15.07 -7.55 16.99
CA PHE A 105 13.99 -6.68 17.47
C PHE A 105 13.17 -7.27 18.65
N PRO A 106 12.72 -8.55 18.64
CA PRO A 106 11.93 -9.10 19.75
C PRO A 106 12.70 -9.20 21.07
N LEU A 107 14.04 -9.22 21.01
CA LEU A 107 14.90 -9.30 22.19
C LEU A 107 15.11 -7.92 22.84
N LEU A 108 14.93 -6.84 22.07
CA LEU A 108 15.16 -5.46 22.53
C LEU A 108 13.89 -4.77 23.03
N PHE A 109 12.72 -5.22 22.55
CA PHE A 109 11.45 -4.50 22.71
C PHE A 109 10.39 -5.36 23.41
N ASN A 110 9.40 -4.68 24.00
CA ASN A 110 8.31 -5.33 24.72
C ASN A 110 7.38 -6.10 23.78
N ILE A 111 6.69 -7.12 24.30
CA ILE A 111 5.79 -7.97 23.50
C ILE A 111 4.70 -7.20 22.76
N SER A 112 4.20 -6.11 23.33
CA SER A 112 3.23 -5.22 22.68
C SER A 112 3.81 -4.55 21.42
N GLN A 113 5.06 -4.11 21.47
CA GLN A 113 5.76 -3.51 20.33
C GLN A 113 6.06 -4.56 19.26
N VAL A 114 6.42 -5.78 19.66
CA VAL A 114 6.56 -6.91 18.72
C VAL A 114 5.23 -7.17 18.02
N ASN A 115 4.12 -7.19 18.75
CA ASN A 115 2.80 -7.39 18.17
C ASN A 115 2.39 -6.29 17.18
N ILE A 116 2.73 -5.03 17.47
CA ILE A 116 2.55 -3.90 16.54
C ILE A 116 3.42 -4.09 15.29
N MET A 117 4.67 -4.52 15.46
CA MET A 117 5.57 -4.75 14.34
C MET A 117 5.09 -5.91 13.46
N VAL A 118 4.51 -6.98 14.03
CA VAL A 118 3.85 -8.04 13.26
C VAL A 118 2.75 -7.45 12.37
N LEU A 119 1.94 -6.52 12.88
CA LEU A 119 0.93 -5.83 12.09
C LEU A 119 1.57 -5.01 10.95
N ALA A 120 2.65 -4.28 11.23
CA ALA A 120 3.38 -3.56 10.20
C ALA A 120 3.91 -4.49 9.10
N LEU A 121 4.47 -5.65 9.46
CA LEU A 121 4.93 -6.66 8.50
C LEU A 121 3.79 -7.28 7.68
N ILE A 122 2.60 -7.46 8.28
CA ILE A 122 1.38 -7.90 7.55
C ILE A 122 1.07 -6.91 6.43
N PHE A 123 1.07 -5.61 6.74
CA PHE A 123 0.83 -4.55 5.76
C PHE A 123 1.98 -4.38 4.76
N VAL A 124 3.22 -4.72 5.12
CA VAL A 124 4.33 -4.82 4.15
C VAL A 124 4.02 -5.88 3.10
N VAL A 125 3.63 -7.10 3.50
CA VAL A 125 3.33 -8.19 2.55
C VAL A 125 2.08 -7.86 1.73
N LEU A 126 1.03 -7.30 2.34
CA LEU A 126 -0.15 -6.83 1.60
C LEU A 126 0.21 -5.75 0.58
N GLY A 127 1.03 -4.77 0.98
CA GLY A 127 1.51 -3.73 0.07
C GLY A 127 2.33 -4.31 -1.08
N LEU A 128 3.25 -5.25 -0.79
CA LEU A 128 4.04 -5.92 -1.83
C LEU A 128 3.18 -6.77 -2.77
N GLY A 129 2.15 -7.44 -2.25
CA GLY A 129 1.18 -8.20 -3.03
C GLY A 129 0.36 -7.29 -3.95
N LEU A 130 -0.19 -6.20 -3.43
CA LEU A 130 -0.92 -5.21 -4.22
C LEU A 130 -0.01 -4.50 -5.24
N ASN A 131 1.28 -4.31 -4.92
CA ASN A 131 2.26 -3.73 -5.83
C ASN A 131 2.50 -4.59 -7.08
N ILE A 132 2.14 -5.88 -7.07
CA ILE A 132 2.12 -6.69 -8.29
C ILE A 132 1.02 -6.20 -9.23
N ASN A 133 -0.20 -5.98 -8.72
CA ASN A 133 -1.35 -5.55 -9.52
C ASN A 133 -1.20 -4.09 -9.97
N VAL A 134 -1.00 -3.19 -9.02
CA VAL A 134 -0.97 -1.73 -9.27
C VAL A 134 0.40 -1.33 -9.83
N GLY A 135 1.47 -1.82 -9.21
CA GLY A 135 2.83 -1.42 -9.55
C GLY A 135 3.32 -2.03 -10.85
N LEU A 136 3.23 -3.36 -11.03
CA LEU A 136 3.75 -4.02 -12.23
C LEU A 136 2.74 -4.01 -13.38
N ALA A 137 1.48 -4.38 -13.13
CA ALA A 137 0.47 -4.52 -14.18
C ALA A 137 -0.35 -3.23 -14.45
N GLY A 138 -0.25 -2.20 -13.60
CA GLY A 138 -0.96 -0.92 -13.80
C GLY A 138 -2.46 -0.97 -13.53
N MET A 139 -2.93 -2.00 -12.85
CA MET A 139 -4.35 -2.22 -12.60
C MET A 139 -4.69 -1.78 -11.18
N LEU A 140 -5.50 -0.74 -11.07
CA LEU A 140 -5.95 -0.23 -9.78
C LEU A 140 -6.96 -1.19 -9.14
N ASP A 141 -6.69 -1.61 -7.91
CA ASP A 141 -7.53 -2.54 -7.15
C ASP A 141 -7.88 -1.94 -5.78
N LEU A 142 -9.07 -1.32 -5.69
CA LEU A 142 -9.63 -0.82 -4.43
C LEU A 142 -10.28 -1.95 -3.62
N GLY A 143 -10.46 -3.11 -4.22
CA GLY A 143 -11.12 -4.27 -3.63
C GLY A 143 -10.17 -5.22 -2.91
N TYR A 144 -8.88 -4.90 -2.81
CA TYR A 144 -7.83 -5.81 -2.34
C TYR A 144 -8.12 -6.44 -0.97
N VAL A 145 -8.77 -5.69 -0.07
CA VAL A 145 -9.20 -6.17 1.25
C VAL A 145 -10.11 -7.41 1.19
N ALA A 146 -10.84 -7.61 0.08
CA ALA A 146 -11.70 -8.76 -0.09
C ALA A 146 -10.92 -10.07 -0.19
N PHE A 147 -9.80 -10.08 -0.91
CA PHE A 147 -8.90 -11.25 -0.99
C PHE A 147 -8.26 -11.54 0.36
N PHE A 148 -7.92 -10.48 1.10
CA PHE A 148 -7.41 -10.58 2.47
C PHE A 148 -8.46 -11.20 3.41
N ALA A 149 -9.72 -10.76 3.31
CA ALA A 149 -10.84 -11.33 4.05
C ALA A 149 -11.09 -12.80 3.69
N ILE A 150 -11.09 -13.14 2.41
CA ILE A 150 -11.28 -14.51 1.94
C ILE A 150 -10.23 -15.44 2.54
N GLY A 151 -8.95 -15.06 2.56
CA GLY A 151 -7.90 -15.85 3.19
C GLY A 151 -8.09 -16.02 4.70
N ALA A 152 -8.42 -14.93 5.40
CA ALA A 152 -8.67 -14.95 6.83
C ALA A 152 -9.85 -15.84 7.22
N TYR A 153 -11.00 -15.67 6.56
CA TYR A 153 -12.19 -16.49 6.80
C TYR A 153 -12.02 -17.93 6.34
N THR A 154 -11.22 -18.20 5.30
CA THR A 154 -10.86 -19.57 4.92
C THR A 154 -10.16 -20.28 6.09
N TYR A 155 -9.18 -19.63 6.73
CA TYR A 155 -8.55 -20.20 7.92
C TYR A 155 -9.52 -20.34 9.09
N GLY A 156 -10.30 -19.30 9.39
CA GLY A 156 -11.29 -19.34 10.47
C GLY A 156 -12.27 -20.50 10.34
N ILE A 157 -12.79 -20.75 9.13
CA ILE A 157 -13.71 -21.85 8.84
C ILE A 157 -13.00 -23.21 8.93
N LEU A 158 -11.84 -23.36 8.30
CA LEU A 158 -11.07 -24.61 8.29
C LEU A 158 -10.63 -25.02 9.70
N ASN A 159 -10.23 -24.05 10.52
CA ASN A 159 -9.81 -24.31 11.89
C ASN A 159 -11.01 -24.59 12.80
N SER A 160 -12.05 -23.73 12.78
CA SER A 160 -13.20 -23.86 13.69
C SER A 160 -14.09 -25.06 13.38
N LYS A 161 -14.32 -25.39 12.10
CA LYS A 161 -15.24 -26.49 11.72
C LYS A 161 -14.53 -27.80 11.44
N PHE A 162 -13.35 -27.76 10.85
CA PHE A 162 -12.64 -28.96 10.37
C PHE A 162 -11.38 -29.28 11.18
N GLY A 163 -11.01 -28.46 12.17
CA GLY A 163 -9.83 -28.68 13.01
C GLY A 163 -8.51 -28.62 12.24
N VAL A 164 -8.50 -28.03 11.03
CA VAL A 164 -7.30 -27.97 10.20
C VAL A 164 -6.28 -27.02 10.85
N GLY A 165 -5.04 -27.50 10.95
CA GLY A 165 -3.93 -26.74 11.49
C GLY A 165 -3.56 -25.52 10.65
N PHE A 166 -2.75 -24.65 11.22
CA PHE A 166 -2.27 -23.43 10.56
C PHE A 166 -1.49 -23.70 9.25
N TRP A 167 -0.60 -24.71 9.25
CA TRP A 167 0.30 -24.94 8.13
C TRP A 167 -0.40 -25.38 6.83
N PRO A 168 -1.35 -26.32 6.84
CA PRO A 168 -2.13 -26.63 5.63
C PRO A 168 -3.06 -25.48 5.23
N ALA A 169 -3.59 -24.72 6.21
CA ALA A 169 -4.48 -23.61 5.92
C ALA A 169 -3.78 -22.44 5.21
N LEU A 170 -2.48 -22.26 5.41
CA LEU A 170 -1.69 -21.19 4.79
C LEU A 170 -1.72 -21.24 3.24
N PRO A 171 -1.32 -22.33 2.56
CA PRO A 171 -1.44 -22.43 1.12
C PRO A 171 -2.90 -22.53 0.65
N ILE A 172 -3.80 -23.16 1.42
CA ILE A 172 -5.22 -23.25 1.04
C ILE A 172 -5.87 -21.86 1.00
N GLY A 173 -5.63 -21.02 2.01
CA GLY A 173 -6.14 -19.65 2.03
C GLY A 173 -5.61 -18.82 0.85
N GLY A 174 -4.34 -18.98 0.50
CA GLY A 174 -3.76 -18.40 -0.72
C GLY A 174 -4.46 -18.88 -1.98
N LEU A 175 -4.63 -20.20 -2.15
CA LEU A 175 -5.28 -20.79 -3.33
C LEU A 175 -6.75 -20.41 -3.47
N VAL A 176 -7.51 -20.38 -2.37
CA VAL A 176 -8.90 -19.93 -2.38
C VAL A 176 -8.97 -18.46 -2.80
N ALA A 177 -8.11 -17.61 -2.25
CA ALA A 177 -8.03 -16.20 -2.67
C ALA A 177 -7.65 -16.08 -4.16
N THR A 178 -6.73 -16.90 -4.67
CA THR A 178 -6.39 -16.97 -6.10
C THR A 178 -7.58 -17.34 -6.98
N ILE A 179 -8.38 -18.33 -6.57
CA ILE A 179 -9.58 -18.75 -7.32
C ILE A 179 -10.56 -17.60 -7.41
N PHE A 180 -10.83 -16.91 -6.30
CA PHE A 180 -11.68 -15.72 -6.31
C PHE A 180 -11.06 -14.56 -7.11
N GLY A 181 -9.73 -14.38 -7.05
CA GLY A 181 -9.00 -13.41 -7.85
C GLY A 181 -9.18 -13.63 -9.36
N ILE A 182 -9.10 -14.88 -9.82
CA ILE A 182 -9.33 -15.24 -11.22
C ILE A 182 -10.80 -15.06 -11.59
N LEU A 183 -11.72 -15.50 -10.72
CA LEU A 183 -13.16 -15.39 -10.95
C LEU A 183 -13.59 -13.93 -11.15
N LEU A 184 -13.04 -13.01 -10.36
CA LEU A 184 -13.31 -11.58 -10.48
C LEU A 184 -12.52 -10.92 -11.59
N GLY A 185 -11.31 -11.43 -11.86
CA GLY A 185 -10.52 -10.95 -12.98
C GLY A 185 -11.29 -11.08 -14.30
N PHE A 186 -12.18 -12.07 -14.44
CA PHE A 186 -12.96 -12.31 -15.65
C PHE A 186 -13.90 -11.16 -16.07
N PRO A 187 -14.85 -10.67 -15.25
CA PRO A 187 -15.68 -9.51 -15.59
C PRO A 187 -14.84 -8.23 -15.73
N ILE A 188 -13.71 -8.16 -15.04
CA ILE A 188 -12.79 -7.03 -15.04
C ILE A 188 -12.01 -6.88 -16.36
N LEU A 189 -11.82 -7.95 -17.13
CA LEU A 189 -11.00 -7.93 -18.35
C LEU A 189 -11.40 -6.85 -19.37
N ARG A 190 -12.66 -6.43 -19.37
CA ARG A 190 -13.22 -5.44 -20.30
C ARG A 190 -13.17 -4.01 -19.77
N LEU A 191 -12.73 -3.80 -18.53
CA LEU A 191 -12.74 -2.51 -17.85
C LEU A 191 -11.33 -1.92 -17.80
N ARG A 192 -11.26 -0.59 -17.78
CA ARG A 192 -10.01 0.17 -17.70
C ARG A 192 -10.15 1.37 -16.75
N GLY A 193 -9.02 1.80 -16.21
CA GLY A 193 -8.92 3.01 -15.38
C GLY A 193 -9.90 3.01 -14.21
N ASP A 194 -10.72 4.06 -14.11
CA ASP A 194 -11.61 4.26 -12.95
C ASP A 194 -12.74 3.24 -12.87
N TYR A 195 -13.19 2.69 -14.00
CA TYR A 195 -14.22 1.64 -14.01
C TYR A 195 -13.74 0.36 -13.32
N LEU A 196 -12.45 0.03 -13.48
CA LEU A 196 -11.81 -1.08 -12.79
C LEU A 196 -11.84 -0.85 -11.26
N ALA A 197 -11.53 0.38 -10.83
CA ALA A 197 -11.55 0.79 -9.43
C ALA A 197 -12.93 0.61 -8.78
N ILE A 198 -13.98 1.05 -9.49
CA ILE A 198 -15.35 0.99 -9.00
C ILE A 198 -15.82 -0.46 -8.85
N VAL A 199 -15.49 -1.33 -9.81
CA VAL A 199 -15.90 -2.74 -9.76
C VAL A 199 -15.17 -3.52 -8.67
N THR A 200 -13.87 -3.26 -8.47
CA THR A 200 -13.12 -3.89 -7.37
C THR A 200 -13.63 -3.43 -6.01
N LEU A 201 -13.94 -2.15 -5.84
CA LEU A 201 -14.61 -1.62 -4.65
C LEU A 201 -15.95 -2.32 -4.41
N GLY A 202 -16.79 -2.45 -5.44
CA GLY A 202 -18.05 -3.17 -5.38
C GLY A 202 -17.88 -4.64 -4.98
N PHE A 203 -16.83 -5.31 -5.44
CA PHE A 203 -16.54 -6.66 -4.97
C PHE A 203 -16.22 -6.71 -3.48
N ALA A 204 -15.39 -5.78 -2.98
CA ALA A 204 -15.08 -5.74 -1.55
C ALA A 204 -16.30 -5.47 -0.68
N THR A 205 -17.22 -4.61 -1.13
CA THR A 205 -18.48 -4.39 -0.40
C THR A 205 -19.37 -5.63 -0.45
N ILE A 206 -19.47 -6.32 -1.59
CA ILE A 206 -20.20 -7.59 -1.70
C ILE A 206 -19.59 -8.64 -0.75
N ALA A 207 -18.27 -8.83 -0.78
CA ALA A 207 -17.60 -9.79 0.09
C ALA A 207 -17.86 -9.47 1.58
N HIS A 208 -17.77 -8.19 1.96
CA HIS A 208 -18.07 -7.74 3.31
C HIS A 208 -19.52 -8.04 3.73
N VAL A 209 -20.51 -7.72 2.87
CA VAL A 209 -21.94 -7.97 3.13
C VAL A 209 -22.25 -9.46 3.21
N VAL A 210 -21.64 -10.28 2.35
CA VAL A 210 -21.78 -11.75 2.37
C VAL A 210 -21.24 -12.33 3.68
N ILE A 211 -20.08 -11.87 4.13
CA ILE A 211 -19.49 -12.28 5.41
C ILE A 211 -20.39 -11.84 6.58
N LEU A 212 -20.89 -10.60 6.55
CA LEU A 212 -21.71 -10.02 7.62
C LEU A 212 -23.06 -10.74 7.79
N ASN A 213 -23.72 -11.11 6.68
CA ASN A 213 -25.03 -11.76 6.69
C ASN A 213 -24.95 -13.29 6.68
N GLY A 214 -23.79 -13.88 6.42
CA GLY A 214 -23.62 -15.33 6.29
C GLY A 214 -23.44 -16.03 7.63
N GLU A 215 -24.46 -16.00 8.50
CA GLU A 215 -24.41 -16.53 9.87
C GLU A 215 -23.96 -18.01 9.94
N GLY A 216 -24.45 -18.86 9.04
CA GLY A 216 -24.18 -20.30 9.09
C GLY A 216 -22.73 -20.69 8.78
N LEU A 217 -22.07 -19.99 7.85
CA LEU A 217 -20.71 -20.33 7.42
C LEU A 217 -19.64 -19.40 8.03
N PHE A 218 -19.92 -18.09 8.09
CA PHE A 218 -18.95 -17.06 8.48
C PHE A 218 -19.15 -16.54 9.91
N GLY A 219 -20.17 -17.02 10.64
CA GLY A 219 -20.54 -16.50 11.96
C GLY A 219 -21.28 -15.16 11.93
N GLY A 220 -21.51 -14.59 10.74
CA GLY A 220 -22.23 -13.34 10.53
C GLY A 220 -21.60 -12.17 11.28
N ALA A 221 -22.45 -11.31 11.86
CA ALA A 221 -22.01 -10.18 12.66
C ALA A 221 -21.21 -10.56 13.93
N LYS A 222 -21.36 -11.79 14.45
CA LYS A 222 -20.60 -12.25 15.62
C LYS A 222 -19.16 -12.61 15.27
N GLY A 223 -18.87 -12.89 14.01
CA GLY A 223 -17.55 -13.33 13.55
C GLY A 223 -17.19 -14.75 14.00
N ILE A 224 -15.92 -15.10 13.82
CA ILE A 224 -15.36 -16.43 14.18
C ILE A 224 -14.34 -16.23 15.29
N ALA A 225 -14.55 -16.90 16.43
CA ALA A 225 -13.67 -16.87 17.60
C ALA A 225 -12.92 -18.20 17.79
N ASN A 226 -11.96 -18.19 18.72
CA ASN A 226 -11.15 -19.35 19.11
C ASN A 226 -10.37 -19.98 17.95
N ILE A 227 -9.87 -19.14 17.04
CA ILE A 227 -8.97 -19.60 15.98
C ILE A 227 -7.64 -19.96 16.62
N SER A 228 -7.18 -21.18 16.38
CA SER A 228 -5.90 -21.65 16.91
C SER A 228 -4.76 -20.77 16.45
N ARG A 229 -3.79 -20.52 17.34
CA ARG A 229 -2.57 -19.83 16.99
C ARG A 229 -1.63 -20.75 16.19
N PRO A 230 -0.67 -20.21 15.42
CA PRO A 230 0.31 -21.01 14.72
C PRO A 230 1.17 -21.81 15.70
N GLY A 231 1.02 -23.13 15.69
CA GLY A 231 1.86 -24.04 16.47
C GLY A 231 3.08 -24.53 15.66
N PHE A 232 4.17 -24.83 16.36
CA PHE A 232 5.30 -25.54 15.77
C PHE A 232 5.11 -27.05 15.98
N PHE A 233 4.52 -27.74 15.00
CA PHE A 233 4.39 -29.22 14.96
C PHE A 233 4.07 -29.91 16.31
N GLY A 234 3.12 -29.37 17.09
CA GLY A 234 2.67 -29.97 18.35
C GLY A 234 3.36 -29.49 19.62
N ILE A 235 4.28 -28.51 19.54
CA ILE A 235 4.88 -27.88 20.73
C ILE A 235 3.93 -26.76 21.22
N GLU A 236 3.44 -26.92 22.45
CA GLU A 236 2.70 -25.85 23.13
C GLU A 236 3.66 -24.74 23.55
N MET A 237 3.40 -23.53 23.04
CA MET A 237 4.20 -22.34 23.32
C MET A 237 3.40 -21.39 24.19
N GLY A 238 4.07 -20.77 25.17
CA GLY A 238 3.49 -19.66 25.93
C GLY A 238 3.07 -18.50 25.02
N ILE A 239 2.15 -17.66 25.49
CA ILE A 239 1.55 -16.56 24.70
C ILE A 239 2.63 -15.64 24.08
N ASP A 240 3.66 -15.31 24.85
CA ASP A 240 4.76 -14.44 24.42
C ASP A 240 5.67 -15.11 23.38
N ALA A 241 5.94 -16.40 23.56
CA ALA A 241 6.72 -17.20 22.63
C ALA A 241 5.99 -17.33 21.28
N VAL A 242 4.66 -17.47 21.29
CA VAL A 242 3.85 -17.51 20.07
C VAL A 242 3.89 -16.18 19.31
N THR A 243 3.79 -15.04 20.00
CA THR A 243 3.88 -13.74 19.31
C THR A 243 5.26 -13.53 18.67
N THR A 244 6.32 -13.94 19.36
CA THR A 244 7.69 -13.93 18.82
C THR A 244 7.85 -14.91 17.64
N TYR A 245 7.21 -16.06 17.71
CA TYR A 245 7.18 -17.04 16.62
C TYR A 245 6.48 -16.50 15.37
N ILE A 246 5.30 -15.89 15.53
CA ILE A 246 4.57 -15.22 14.43
C ILE A 246 5.43 -14.11 13.82
N TYR A 247 6.18 -13.38 14.63
CA TYR A 247 7.10 -12.35 14.17
C TYR A 247 8.18 -12.91 13.23
N TYR A 248 8.87 -13.98 13.63
CA TYR A 248 9.87 -14.62 12.76
C TYR A 248 9.25 -15.25 11.51
N LEU A 249 8.03 -15.81 11.63
CA LEU A 249 7.28 -16.29 10.48
C LEU A 249 6.99 -15.16 9.49
N MET A 250 6.59 -13.98 9.98
CA MET A 250 6.35 -12.81 9.14
C MET A 250 7.62 -12.26 8.50
N ILE A 251 8.76 -12.27 9.19
CA ILE A 251 10.04 -11.92 8.56
C ILE A 251 10.36 -12.90 7.42
N ALA A 252 10.24 -14.20 7.67
CA ALA A 252 10.48 -15.21 6.66
C ALA A 252 9.55 -15.02 5.45
N LEU A 253 8.27 -14.71 5.70
CA LEU A 253 7.31 -14.40 4.66
C LEU A 253 7.67 -13.15 3.87
N VAL A 254 8.06 -12.05 4.53
CA VAL A 254 8.49 -10.80 3.85
C VAL A 254 9.68 -11.07 2.95
N VAL A 255 10.71 -11.77 3.45
CA VAL A 255 11.89 -12.13 2.65
C VAL A 255 11.50 -13.00 1.46
N PHE A 256 10.62 -13.98 1.68
CA PHE A 256 10.11 -14.85 0.63
C PHE A 256 9.30 -14.08 -0.42
N THR A 257 8.42 -13.16 0.00
CA THR A 257 7.66 -12.28 -0.91
C THR A 257 8.59 -11.36 -1.70
N ILE A 258 9.61 -10.77 -1.08
CA ILE A 258 10.61 -9.94 -1.78
C ILE A 258 11.35 -10.77 -2.84
N PHE A 259 11.78 -11.97 -2.49
CA PHE A 259 12.46 -12.88 -3.42
C PHE A 259 11.57 -13.23 -4.62
N ILE A 260 10.33 -13.66 -4.37
CA ILE A 260 9.38 -14.02 -5.42
C ILE A 260 9.04 -12.83 -6.30
N THR A 261 8.72 -11.66 -5.72
CA THR A 261 8.35 -10.46 -6.48
C THR A 261 9.51 -9.95 -7.35
N ASN A 262 10.75 -9.99 -6.84
CA ASN A 262 11.93 -9.67 -7.66
C ASN A 262 12.09 -10.64 -8.82
N ARG A 263 12.00 -11.95 -8.55
CA ARG A 263 12.11 -12.97 -9.59
C ARG A 263 11.01 -12.85 -10.64
N LEU A 264 9.80 -12.48 -10.21
CA LEU A 264 8.64 -12.31 -11.05
C LEU A 264 8.76 -11.07 -11.94
N LYS A 265 9.28 -9.95 -11.41
CA LYS A 265 9.59 -8.72 -12.18
C LYS A 265 10.54 -9.01 -13.35
N ASP A 266 11.59 -9.81 -13.12
CA ASP A 266 12.55 -10.18 -14.15
C ASP A 266 12.08 -11.36 -15.05
N SER A 267 10.93 -11.97 -14.76
CA SER A 267 10.38 -13.10 -15.55
C SER A 267 9.65 -12.66 -16.82
N ARG A 268 9.37 -13.60 -17.73
CA ARG A 268 8.56 -13.34 -18.94
C ARG A 268 7.16 -12.82 -18.60
N ILE A 269 6.55 -13.34 -17.54
CA ILE A 269 5.21 -12.96 -17.09
C ILE A 269 5.24 -11.51 -16.56
N GLY A 270 6.20 -11.17 -15.71
CA GLY A 270 6.34 -9.81 -15.18
C GLY A 270 6.68 -8.77 -16.26
N ARG A 271 7.50 -9.13 -17.24
CA ARG A 271 7.76 -8.27 -18.40
C ARG A 271 6.50 -8.04 -19.24
N ALA A 272 5.64 -9.05 -19.39
CA ALA A 272 4.36 -8.88 -20.08
C ALA A 272 3.41 -7.95 -19.31
N TRP A 273 3.38 -8.01 -17.97
CA TRP A 273 2.61 -7.07 -17.14
C TRP A 273 3.09 -5.64 -17.30
N MET A 274 4.41 -5.43 -17.21
CA MET A 274 5.00 -4.10 -17.39
C MET A 274 4.74 -3.54 -18.78
N ALA A 275 4.84 -4.37 -19.83
CA ALA A 275 4.53 -3.94 -21.20
C ALA A 275 3.04 -3.56 -21.36
N LEU A 276 2.14 -4.39 -20.82
CA LEU A 276 0.68 -4.16 -20.90
C LEU A 276 0.26 -2.87 -20.21
N ARG A 277 0.95 -2.51 -19.11
CA ARG A 277 0.73 -1.25 -18.38
C ARG A 277 1.08 -0.02 -19.23
N GLU A 278 2.12 -0.10 -20.05
CA GLU A 278 2.58 1.03 -20.87
C GLU A 278 1.69 1.22 -22.10
N ASP A 279 1.46 0.16 -22.89
CA ASP A 279 0.55 0.20 -24.04
C ASP A 279 -0.12 -1.16 -24.27
N GLU A 280 -1.39 -1.23 -23.88
CA GLU A 280 -2.23 -2.41 -24.04
C GLU A 280 -2.50 -2.76 -25.51
N ILE A 281 -2.64 -1.77 -26.39
CA ILE A 281 -2.96 -1.97 -27.81
C ILE A 281 -1.74 -2.53 -28.55
N ALA A 282 -0.57 -1.94 -28.31
CA ALA A 282 0.69 -2.42 -28.89
C ALA A 282 1.01 -3.86 -28.44
N CYS A 283 0.80 -4.18 -27.16
CA CYS A 283 1.02 -5.53 -26.64
C CYS A 283 0.15 -6.59 -27.33
N VAL A 284 -1.12 -6.26 -27.56
CA VAL A 284 -2.06 -7.17 -28.25
C VAL A 284 -1.67 -7.34 -29.72
N ALA A 285 -1.23 -6.26 -30.40
CA ALA A 285 -0.73 -6.35 -31.77
C ALA A 285 0.52 -7.23 -31.88
N MET A 286 1.35 -7.29 -30.83
CA MET A 286 2.52 -8.15 -30.72
C MET A 286 2.19 -9.60 -30.26
N GLY A 287 0.91 -9.96 -30.14
CA GLY A 287 0.46 -11.32 -29.82
C GLY A 287 0.42 -11.67 -28.34
N ILE A 288 0.48 -10.68 -27.42
CA ILE A 288 0.32 -10.93 -25.99
C ILE A 288 -1.16 -11.10 -25.66
N ASP A 289 -1.53 -12.24 -25.07
CA ASP A 289 -2.88 -12.50 -24.57
C ASP A 289 -3.15 -11.62 -23.34
N MET A 290 -3.97 -10.57 -23.55
CA MET A 290 -4.36 -9.63 -22.50
C MET A 290 -5.08 -10.32 -21.34
N ALA A 291 -5.97 -11.28 -21.62
CA ALA A 291 -6.78 -11.92 -20.60
C ALA A 291 -5.91 -12.74 -19.64
N ARG A 292 -5.05 -13.61 -20.18
CA ARG A 292 -4.12 -14.41 -19.36
C ARG A 292 -3.16 -13.52 -18.57
N THR A 293 -2.71 -12.43 -19.17
CA THR A 293 -1.77 -11.49 -18.55
C THR A 293 -2.44 -10.73 -17.39
N LYS A 294 -3.65 -10.19 -17.56
CA LYS A 294 -4.40 -9.52 -16.47
C LYS A 294 -4.84 -10.50 -15.37
N LEU A 295 -5.36 -11.68 -15.75
CA LEU A 295 -5.79 -12.70 -14.80
C LEU A 295 -4.63 -13.22 -13.94
N SER A 296 -3.46 -13.43 -14.53
CA SER A 296 -2.28 -13.87 -13.77
C SER A 296 -1.82 -12.81 -12.76
N ALA A 297 -1.83 -11.52 -13.11
CA ALA A 297 -1.51 -10.46 -12.16
C ALA A 297 -2.47 -10.48 -10.96
N TYR A 298 -3.79 -10.53 -11.21
CA TYR A 298 -4.80 -10.64 -10.15
C TYR A 298 -4.64 -11.89 -9.29
N ALA A 299 -4.35 -13.04 -9.91
CA ALA A 299 -4.10 -14.30 -9.23
C ALA A 299 -2.94 -14.20 -8.24
N PHE A 300 -1.80 -13.64 -8.65
CA PHE A 300 -0.62 -13.48 -7.78
C PHE A 300 -0.83 -12.45 -6.67
N GLY A 301 -1.50 -11.32 -6.96
CA GLY A 301 -1.84 -10.34 -5.93
C GLY A 301 -2.81 -10.90 -4.89
N ALA A 302 -3.85 -11.59 -5.34
CA ALA A 302 -4.85 -12.22 -4.47
C ALA A 302 -4.26 -13.36 -3.64
N PHE A 303 -3.33 -14.15 -4.20
CA PHE A 303 -2.62 -15.19 -3.47
C PHE A 303 -1.92 -14.62 -2.21
N TRP A 304 -1.16 -13.54 -2.37
CA TRP A 304 -0.47 -12.91 -1.23
C TRP A 304 -1.44 -12.33 -0.20
N ALA A 305 -2.53 -11.70 -0.64
CA ALA A 305 -3.58 -11.24 0.26
C ALA A 305 -4.18 -12.41 1.06
N GLY A 306 -4.45 -13.53 0.40
CA GLY A 306 -5.01 -14.73 1.02
C GLY A 306 -4.08 -15.34 2.07
N VAL A 307 -2.79 -15.53 1.73
CA VAL A 307 -1.76 -16.05 2.65
C VAL A 307 -1.63 -15.16 3.88
N VAL A 308 -1.59 -13.85 3.70
CA VAL A 308 -1.51 -12.89 4.82
C VAL A 308 -2.80 -12.89 5.64
N GLY A 309 -3.95 -13.10 5.01
CA GLY A 309 -5.25 -13.28 5.67
C GLY A 309 -5.24 -14.41 6.70
N VAL A 310 -4.69 -15.56 6.34
CA VAL A 310 -4.53 -16.71 7.25
C VAL A 310 -3.70 -16.32 8.48
N ILE A 311 -2.58 -15.63 8.28
CA ILE A 311 -1.71 -15.21 9.39
C ILE A 311 -2.38 -14.16 10.27
N PHE A 312 -3.12 -13.23 9.68
CA PHE A 312 -3.88 -12.24 10.42
C PHE A 312 -4.94 -12.88 11.31
N ALA A 313 -5.68 -13.87 10.77
CA ALA A 313 -6.63 -14.66 11.53
C ALA A 313 -5.97 -15.42 12.69
N ALA A 314 -4.82 -16.05 12.44
CA ALA A 314 -4.06 -16.79 13.44
C ALA A 314 -3.47 -15.90 14.55
N ARG A 315 -3.06 -14.67 14.19
CA ARG A 315 -2.58 -13.66 15.14
C ARG A 315 -3.69 -13.15 16.04
N ASN A 316 -4.82 -12.77 15.46
CA ASN A 316 -5.89 -12.10 16.19
C ASN A 316 -6.79 -13.07 16.95
N THR A 317 -6.78 -14.37 16.62
CA THR A 317 -7.59 -15.45 17.22
C THR A 317 -9.12 -15.25 17.14
N TYR A 318 -9.54 -14.09 16.63
CA TYR A 318 -10.90 -13.64 16.45
C TYR A 318 -10.98 -12.84 15.16
N LEU A 319 -11.98 -13.14 14.33
CA LEU A 319 -12.27 -12.45 13.08
C LEU A 319 -13.62 -11.77 13.16
N HIS A 320 -13.61 -10.44 12.99
CA HIS A 320 -14.82 -9.63 12.92
C HIS A 320 -14.96 -9.04 11.50
N PRO A 321 -16.16 -9.03 10.87
CA PRO A 321 -16.36 -8.50 9.52
C PRO A 321 -15.87 -7.06 9.35
N ASN A 322 -16.10 -6.20 10.35
CA ASN A 322 -15.61 -4.81 10.39
C ASN A 322 -14.08 -4.65 10.40
N SER A 323 -13.30 -5.74 10.50
CA SER A 323 -11.84 -5.68 10.31
C SER A 323 -11.46 -5.61 8.82
N PHE A 324 -12.41 -5.86 7.92
CA PHE A 324 -12.21 -5.94 6.48
C PHE A 324 -13.08 -4.89 5.77
N THR A 325 -12.75 -3.62 5.97
CA THR A 325 -13.47 -2.50 5.35
C THR A 325 -12.69 -1.90 4.19
N PHE A 326 -13.36 -1.06 3.40
CA PHE A 326 -12.72 -0.27 2.36
C PHE A 326 -11.54 0.56 2.88
N MET A 327 -11.61 1.06 4.12
CA MET A 327 -10.54 1.86 4.72
C MET A 327 -9.21 1.09 4.77
N GLU A 328 -9.25 -0.20 5.08
CA GLU A 328 -8.03 -1.02 5.10
C GLU A 328 -7.46 -1.21 3.69
N SER A 329 -8.32 -1.39 2.69
CA SER A 329 -7.90 -1.44 1.29
C SER A 329 -7.25 -0.11 0.85
N ALA A 330 -7.84 1.02 1.27
CA ALA A 330 -7.30 2.34 0.99
C ALA A 330 -5.94 2.58 1.67
N ILE A 331 -5.74 2.06 2.89
CA ILE A 331 -4.43 2.09 3.56
C ILE A 331 -3.41 1.28 2.77
N VAL A 332 -3.74 0.04 2.36
CA VAL A 332 -2.82 -0.79 1.55
C VAL A 332 -2.50 -0.13 0.20
N LEU A 333 -3.49 0.43 -0.49
CA LEU A 333 -3.24 1.18 -1.73
C LEU A 333 -2.35 2.39 -1.48
N SER A 334 -2.59 3.12 -0.38
CA SER A 334 -1.80 4.29 -0.02
C SER A 334 -0.36 3.90 0.32
N ILE A 335 -0.11 2.73 0.92
CA ILE A 335 1.25 2.19 1.09
C ILE A 335 1.94 2.05 -0.27
N VAL A 336 1.23 1.51 -1.28
CA VAL A 336 1.80 1.31 -2.61
C VAL A 336 2.07 2.63 -3.32
N VAL A 337 1.12 3.56 -3.27
CA VAL A 337 1.25 4.88 -3.90
C VAL A 337 2.33 5.72 -3.21
N LEU A 338 2.34 5.76 -1.86
CA LEU A 338 3.34 6.47 -1.07
C LEU A 338 4.72 5.83 -1.24
N GLY A 339 4.81 4.50 -1.28
CA GLY A 339 6.07 3.82 -1.51
C GLY A 339 6.66 4.10 -2.90
N GLY A 340 5.79 4.23 -3.90
CA GLY A 340 6.15 4.36 -5.30
C GLY A 340 5.76 3.10 -6.06
N MET A 341 4.90 3.27 -7.08
CA MET A 341 4.38 2.15 -7.87
C MET A 341 5.52 1.37 -8.54
N GLY A 342 5.62 0.08 -8.23
CA GLY A 342 6.67 -0.81 -8.75
C GLY A 342 7.98 -0.81 -7.96
N SER A 343 8.06 -0.09 -6.83
CA SER A 343 9.23 -0.07 -5.94
C SER A 343 9.03 -0.95 -4.70
N ILE A 344 9.79 -2.04 -4.57
CA ILE A 344 9.70 -2.95 -3.41
C ILE A 344 10.16 -2.26 -2.13
N VAL A 345 11.32 -1.59 -2.17
CA VAL A 345 11.90 -0.91 -0.99
C VAL A 345 11.01 0.25 -0.54
N GLY A 346 10.46 1.01 -1.49
CA GLY A 346 9.55 2.11 -1.21
C GLY A 346 8.30 1.64 -0.46
N VAL A 347 7.69 0.54 -0.93
CA VAL A 347 6.50 -0.07 -0.30
C VAL A 347 6.79 -0.55 1.12
N ILE A 348 7.95 -1.17 1.37
CA ILE A 348 8.36 -1.62 2.72
C ILE A 348 8.47 -0.42 3.66
N ILE A 349 9.17 0.64 3.25
CA ILE A 349 9.34 1.85 4.07
C ILE A 349 7.98 2.53 4.32
N ALA A 350 7.16 2.68 3.27
CA ALA A 350 5.83 3.27 3.39
C ALA A 350 4.95 2.49 4.37
N ALA A 351 4.94 1.16 4.29
CA ALA A 351 4.16 0.31 5.20
C ALA A 351 4.61 0.48 6.65
N LEU A 352 5.92 0.43 6.90
CA LEU A 352 6.47 0.61 8.24
C LEU A 352 6.12 1.99 8.80
N VAL A 353 6.31 3.06 8.02
CA VAL A 353 5.98 4.42 8.44
C VAL A 353 4.48 4.56 8.70
N MET A 354 3.63 4.12 7.78
CA MET A 354 2.18 4.33 7.89
C MET A 354 1.52 3.52 9.00
N ILE A 355 2.07 2.36 9.36
CA ILE A 355 1.50 1.53 10.44
C ILE A 355 2.11 1.88 11.80
N LEU A 356 3.42 2.14 11.86
CA LEU A 356 4.09 2.44 13.13
C LEU A 356 3.86 3.88 13.59
N MET A 357 3.93 4.86 12.69
CA MET A 357 3.85 6.28 13.07
C MET A 357 2.55 6.61 13.82
N PRO A 358 1.35 6.21 13.36
CA PRO A 358 0.12 6.54 14.08
C PRO A 358 -0.01 5.84 15.42
N GLU A 359 0.65 4.70 15.59
CA GLU A 359 0.64 3.94 16.84
C GLU A 359 1.45 4.63 17.94
N TYR A 360 2.56 5.28 17.58
CA TYR A 360 3.32 6.12 18.51
C TYR A 360 2.68 7.50 18.72
N LEU A 361 1.88 7.99 17.77
CA LEU A 361 1.14 9.25 17.83
C LEU A 361 -0.29 9.08 18.35
N ARG A 362 -0.57 8.06 19.16
CA ARG A 362 -1.91 7.79 19.74
C ARG A 362 -2.54 8.98 20.47
N ALA A 363 -1.74 9.90 21.01
CA ALA A 363 -2.23 11.13 21.63
C ALA A 363 -2.99 12.07 20.65
N VAL A 364 -2.82 11.85 19.35
CA VAL A 364 -3.45 12.60 18.26
C VAL A 364 -4.42 11.69 17.47
N ALA A 365 -4.90 10.59 18.07
CA ALA A 365 -5.66 9.53 17.40
C ALA A 365 -6.88 10.03 16.63
N ASP A 366 -7.59 11.04 17.16
CA ASP A 366 -8.77 11.63 16.51
C ASP A 366 -8.43 12.28 15.16
N TYR A 367 -7.21 12.83 15.02
CA TYR A 367 -6.75 13.45 13.79
C TYR A 367 -5.91 12.51 12.91
N ARG A 368 -5.83 11.21 13.24
CA ARG A 368 -5.02 10.23 12.49
C ARG A 368 -5.39 10.20 11.00
N MET A 369 -6.69 10.17 10.69
CA MET A 369 -7.17 10.13 9.30
C MET A 369 -6.88 11.44 8.56
N LEU A 370 -6.96 12.58 9.25
CA LEU A 370 -6.60 13.88 8.71
C LEU A 370 -5.08 13.97 8.42
N ALA A 371 -4.26 13.51 9.36
CA ALA A 371 -2.81 13.46 9.19
C ALA A 371 -2.41 12.52 8.04
N PHE A 372 -3.04 11.36 7.93
CA PHE A 372 -2.87 10.43 6.83
C PHE A 372 -3.18 11.06 5.47
N GLY A 373 -4.36 11.69 5.33
CA GLY A 373 -4.75 12.38 4.10
C GLY A 373 -3.81 13.53 3.76
N ALA A 374 -3.38 14.31 4.76
CA ALA A 374 -2.42 15.39 4.58
C ALA A 374 -1.06 14.88 4.09
N VAL A 375 -0.51 13.82 4.69
CA VAL A 375 0.75 13.20 4.26
C VAL A 375 0.66 12.70 2.82
N MET A 376 -0.45 12.06 2.44
CA MET A 376 -0.69 11.62 1.07
C MET A 376 -0.72 12.78 0.08
N VAL A 377 -1.48 13.84 0.37
CA VAL A 377 -1.58 15.03 -0.50
C VAL A 377 -0.21 15.72 -0.63
N LEU A 378 0.48 15.93 0.49
CA LEU A 378 1.82 16.54 0.50
C LEU A 378 2.79 15.71 -0.34
N MET A 379 2.78 14.38 -0.17
CA MET A 379 3.66 13.50 -0.93
C MET A 379 3.34 13.50 -2.42
N MET A 380 2.06 13.42 -2.82
CA MET A 380 1.67 13.50 -4.24
C MET A 380 2.14 14.80 -4.89
N ILE A 381 2.22 15.88 -4.12
CA ILE A 381 2.61 17.19 -4.64
C ILE A 381 4.13 17.35 -4.65
N PHE A 382 4.84 16.92 -3.62
CA PHE A 382 6.30 17.06 -3.56
C PHE A 382 7.05 15.96 -4.33
N ARG A 383 6.58 14.72 -4.28
CA ARG A 383 7.20 13.52 -4.86
C ARG A 383 6.14 12.61 -5.52
N PRO A 384 5.61 12.95 -6.69
CA PRO A 384 4.52 12.19 -7.35
C PRO A 384 4.91 10.74 -7.72
N GLN A 385 6.21 10.41 -7.74
CA GLN A 385 6.71 9.09 -8.11
C GLN A 385 6.76 8.08 -6.94
N GLY A 386 6.53 8.50 -5.69
CA GLY A 386 6.86 7.64 -4.54
C GLY A 386 7.89 8.25 -3.60
N LEU A 387 8.05 7.63 -2.43
CA LEU A 387 9.25 7.75 -1.61
C LEU A 387 10.49 7.28 -2.39
N ILE A 388 10.36 6.19 -3.15
CA ILE A 388 11.42 5.64 -3.99
C ILE A 388 10.85 5.39 -5.38
N ALA A 389 11.30 6.18 -6.36
CA ALA A 389 10.94 6.01 -7.75
C ALA A 389 11.49 4.69 -8.32
N ASN A 390 10.72 4.03 -9.18
CA ASN A 390 11.19 2.86 -9.90
C ASN A 390 12.13 3.31 -11.03
N VAL A 391 13.41 2.96 -10.94
CA VAL A 391 14.41 3.30 -11.97
C VAL A 391 14.07 2.51 -13.24
N ARG A 392 13.74 3.22 -14.32
CA ARG A 392 13.48 2.64 -15.64
C ARG A 392 14.79 2.06 -16.18
N ARG A 393 14.86 0.76 -16.43
CA ARG A 393 15.99 0.17 -17.17
C ARG A 393 15.85 0.61 -18.63
N SER A 394 16.74 1.48 -19.08
CA SER A 394 16.92 1.76 -20.51
C SER A 394 17.74 0.62 -21.10
N TYR A 395 17.26 0.02 -22.18
CA TYR A 395 18.07 -0.90 -22.99
C TYR A 395 18.53 -0.10 -24.20
N GLU A 396 19.80 0.25 -24.23
CA GLU A 396 20.41 0.89 -25.38
C GLU A 396 20.70 -0.21 -26.40
N TYR A 397 20.01 -0.17 -27.53
CA TYR A 397 20.24 -1.09 -28.63
C TYR A 397 21.49 -0.63 -29.38
N ASN A 398 22.59 -1.37 -29.23
CA ASN A 398 23.79 -1.12 -30.02
C ASN A 398 23.68 -1.87 -31.37
N PRO A 399 23.52 -1.18 -32.51
CA PRO A 399 23.36 -1.83 -33.81
C PRO A 399 24.61 -2.60 -34.27
N ASP A 400 25.80 -2.32 -33.71
CA ASP A 400 27.06 -2.91 -34.17
C ASP A 400 27.24 -4.40 -33.82
N ASP A 401 26.59 -4.92 -32.76
CA ASP A 401 26.68 -6.34 -32.38
C ASP A 401 25.97 -7.29 -33.36
N SER A 402 25.03 -6.76 -34.15
CA SER A 402 24.28 -7.55 -35.15
C SER A 402 25.02 -7.72 -36.49
N ALA A 403 26.06 -6.92 -36.74
CA ALA A 403 26.82 -6.95 -37.99
C ALA A 403 27.95 -8.00 -37.99
N THR A 404 28.40 -8.46 -36.82
CA THR A 404 29.52 -9.41 -36.69
C THR A 404 29.15 -10.88 -36.79
N GLU A 405 27.87 -11.26 -36.68
CA GLU A 405 27.42 -12.66 -36.78
C GLU A 405 26.91 -13.06 -38.18
N GLY A 406 26.96 -12.15 -39.17
CA GLY A 406 26.51 -12.38 -40.55
C GLY A 406 27.61 -12.71 -41.56
N GLY A 407 28.76 -13.25 -41.12
CA GLY A 407 29.83 -13.69 -42.03
C GLY A 407 29.48 -15.02 -42.73
N PRO A 408 29.68 -15.16 -44.05
CA PRO A 408 29.29 -16.37 -44.78
C PRO A 408 30.21 -17.54 -44.41
N SER A 409 29.62 -18.66 -44.00
CA SER A 409 30.25 -19.99 -44.02
C SER A 409 29.33 -20.98 -44.71
#